data_AF-A0A925U5U9-F1
#
_entry.id   AF-A0A925U5U9-F1
#
_cell.length_a   1.000
_cell.length_b   1.000
_cell.length_c   1.000
_cell.angle_alpha   90.00
_cell.angle_beta   90.00
_cell.angle_gamma   90.00
#
_symmetry.space_group_name_H-M   'P 1'
#
loop_
_entity.id
_entity.type
_entity.pdbx_description
1 polymer ?
#
loop_
_entity_poly.entity_id
_entity_poly.type
_entity_poly.pdbx_seq_one_letter_code
_entity_poly.pdbx_strand_id
1 'polypeptide(L)'
;MSIYTGSLRFKTLALLGGSALMALATGFALIDGIRKADYYMERISASQGQLELLVLLSGRISNYAIDVNDLSRAPDEARVRMANATAQVMAIFELLDKSIEGQVNLLDTDEAKNAEATEGLSVARMRAMFQNLDRQMFSVMESKQDADNTIANMKRVLDVFGLGFSPMLAQAVEDERSEVT
;
A
#
# COMPACT_ATOMS: atom_id res chain seq x y z
N MET A 1 44.06 -56.00 28.82
CA MET A 1 43.66 -54.62 29.14
C MET A 1 43.49 -53.84 27.82
N SER A 2 42.40 -54.05 27.08
CA SER A 2 42.17 -53.43 25.75
C SER A 2 40.68 -53.23 25.43
N ILE A 3 39.84 -53.09 26.46
CA ILE A 3 38.38 -52.95 26.30
C ILE A 3 37.94 -51.49 26.56
N TYR A 4 38.77 -50.68 27.23
CA TYR A 4 38.45 -49.28 27.57
C TYR A 4 38.69 -48.27 26.44
N THR A 5 39.50 -48.59 25.43
CA THR A 5 39.84 -47.67 24.34
C THR A 5 38.75 -47.58 23.26
N GLY A 6 37.99 -48.66 23.03
CA GLY A 6 36.87 -48.67 22.08
C GLY A 6 35.68 -47.81 22.52
N SER A 7 35.32 -47.85 23.80
CA SER A 7 34.19 -47.06 24.33
C SER A 7 34.52 -45.57 24.46
N LEU A 8 35.80 -45.22 24.72
CA LEU A 8 36.24 -43.83 24.79
C LEU A 8 36.24 -43.19 23.40
N ARG A 9 36.78 -43.89 22.38
CA ARG A 9 36.78 -43.43 20.98
C ARG A 9 35.37 -43.28 20.41
N PHE A 10 34.47 -44.22 20.73
CA PHE A 10 33.07 -44.14 20.34
C PHE A 10 32.34 -42.98 21.02
N LYS A 11 32.55 -42.76 22.33
CA LYS A 11 31.99 -41.60 23.04
C LYS A 11 32.50 -40.27 22.48
N THR A 12 33.79 -40.16 22.17
CA THR A 12 34.36 -38.95 21.55
C THR A 12 33.83 -38.73 20.13
N LEU A 13 33.68 -39.78 19.32
CA LEU A 13 33.08 -39.70 17.98
C LEU A 13 31.59 -39.33 18.04
N ALA A 14 30.84 -39.88 19.00
CA ALA A 14 29.43 -39.55 19.20
C ALA A 14 29.25 -38.10 19.68
N LEU A 15 30.13 -37.61 20.56
CA LEU A 15 30.13 -36.21 20.99
C LEU A 15 30.49 -35.26 19.85
N LEU A 16 31.52 -35.58 19.05
CA LEU A 16 31.92 -34.79 17.89
C LEU A 16 30.84 -34.78 16.79
N GLY A 17 30.24 -35.94 16.51
CA GLY A 17 29.13 -36.07 15.57
C GLY A 17 27.89 -35.32 16.04
N GLY A 18 27.54 -35.43 17.32
CA GLY A 18 26.43 -34.69 17.92
C GLY A 18 26.64 -33.17 17.88
N SER A 19 27.87 -32.70 18.17
CA SER A 19 28.19 -31.27 18.08
C SER A 19 28.17 -30.76 16.63
N ALA A 20 28.60 -31.59 15.66
CA ALA A 20 28.55 -31.23 14.24
C ALA A 20 27.10 -31.13 13.75
N LEU A 21 26.22 -32.06 14.14
CA LEU A 21 24.80 -32.00 13.82
C LEU A 21 24.10 -30.81 14.46
N MET A 22 24.41 -30.49 15.73
CA MET A 22 23.93 -29.28 16.40
C MET A 22 24.39 -28.01 15.66
N ALA A 23 25.67 -27.93 15.29
CA ALA A 23 26.20 -26.78 14.55
C ALA A 23 25.52 -26.60 13.18
N LEU A 24 25.24 -27.70 12.47
CA LEU A 24 24.50 -27.67 11.20
C LEU A 24 23.04 -27.25 11.40
N ALA A 25 22.37 -27.75 12.44
CA ALA A 25 21.00 -27.36 12.78
C ALA A 25 20.90 -25.88 13.16
N THR A 26 21.85 -25.37 13.95
CA THR A 26 21.94 -23.94 14.28
C THR A 26 22.25 -23.10 13.04
N GLY A 27 23.16 -23.54 12.18
CA GLY A 27 23.44 -22.86 10.91
C GLY A 27 22.21 -22.79 10.01
N PHE A 28 21.44 -23.87 9.91
CA PHE A 28 20.19 -23.89 9.15
C PHE A 28 19.13 -22.96 9.76
N ALA A 29 18.95 -22.98 11.08
CA ALA A 29 18.03 -22.08 11.78
C ALA A 29 18.42 -20.60 11.63
N LEU A 30 19.72 -20.29 11.59
CA LEU A 30 20.20 -18.93 11.33
C LEU A 30 19.93 -18.49 9.90
N ILE A 31 20.13 -19.36 8.91
CA ILE A 31 19.81 -19.05 7.50
C ILE A 31 18.30 -18.82 7.33
N ASP A 32 17.47 -19.67 7.94
CA ASP A 32 16.01 -19.51 7.93
C ASP A 32 15.57 -18.22 8.64
N GLY A 33 16.22 -17.90 9.78
CA GLY A 33 15.99 -16.67 10.52
C GLY A 33 16.41 -15.41 9.75
N ILE A 34 17.54 -15.44 9.04
CA ILE A 34 18.00 -14.32 8.19
C ILE A 34 17.03 -14.10 7.03
N ARG A 35 16.59 -15.15 6.34
CA ARG A 35 15.61 -15.04 5.24
C ARG A 35 14.29 -14.43 5.71
N LYS A 36 13.82 -14.83 6.89
CA LYS A 36 12.63 -14.23 7.52
C LYS A 36 12.87 -12.77 7.88
N ALA A 37 14.03 -12.43 8.43
CA ALA A 37 14.38 -11.06 8.76
C ALA A 37 14.47 -10.16 7.51
N ASP A 38 15.07 -10.64 6.43
CA ASP A 38 15.16 -9.93 5.14
C ASP A 38 13.75 -9.68 4.57
N TYR A 39 12.88 -10.69 4.61
CA TYR A 39 11.47 -10.57 4.22
C TYR A 39 10.72 -9.51 5.05
N TYR A 40 10.86 -9.54 6.38
CA TYR A 40 10.19 -8.55 7.25
C TYR A 40 10.77 -7.14 7.06
N MET A 41 12.07 -7.00 6.78
CA MET A 41 12.67 -5.71 6.46
C MET A 41 12.15 -5.15 5.13
N GLU A 42 12.04 -5.99 4.10
CA GLU A 42 11.50 -5.58 2.79
C GLU A 42 10.02 -5.20 2.89
N ARG A 43 9.22 -5.96 3.67
CA ARG A 43 7.82 -5.64 3.97
C ARG A 43 7.68 -4.31 4.71
N ILE A 44 8.43 -4.09 5.80
CA ILE A 44 8.37 -2.83 6.55
C ILE A 44 8.74 -1.64 5.66
N SER A 45 9.74 -1.78 4.78
CA SER A 45 10.11 -0.73 3.84
C SER A 45 9.02 -0.45 2.80
N ALA A 46 8.32 -1.48 2.33
CA ALA A 46 7.23 -1.34 1.37
C ALA A 46 5.99 -0.68 2.01
N SER A 47 5.60 -1.12 3.21
CA SER A 47 4.49 -0.52 3.98
C SER A 47 4.77 0.96 4.32
N GLN A 48 6.02 1.31 4.65
CA GLN A 48 6.42 2.72 4.80
C GLN A 48 6.24 3.52 3.49
N GLY A 49 6.61 2.95 2.34
CA GLY A 49 6.39 3.56 1.04
C GLY A 49 4.91 3.73 0.69
N GLN A 50 4.07 2.73 0.98
CA GLN A 50 2.61 2.82 0.82
C GLN A 50 2.01 3.90 1.71
N LEU A 51 2.42 4.00 2.97
CA LEU A 51 1.98 5.08 3.87
C LEU A 51 2.28 6.47 3.29
N GLU A 52 3.50 6.68 2.77
CA GLU A 52 3.86 7.94 2.13
C GLU A 52 2.97 8.25 0.93
N LEU A 53 2.68 7.24 0.09
CA LEU A 53 1.80 7.38 -1.06
C LEU A 53 0.34 7.67 -0.65
N LEU A 54 -0.18 7.03 0.40
CA LEU A 54 -1.52 7.30 0.93
C LEU A 54 -1.64 8.71 1.52
N VAL A 55 -0.60 9.18 2.22
CA VAL A 55 -0.54 10.57 2.73
C VAL A 55 -0.49 11.56 1.56
N LEU A 56 0.32 11.28 0.54
CA LEU A 56 0.40 12.10 -0.66
C LEU A 56 -0.94 12.13 -1.41
N LEU A 57 -1.63 10.98 -1.50
CA LEU A 57 -2.96 10.86 -2.09
C LEU A 57 -3.98 11.74 -1.35
N SER A 58 -3.99 11.69 -0.01
CA SER A 58 -4.81 12.56 0.84
C SER A 58 -4.61 14.04 0.55
N GLY A 59 -3.34 14.47 0.49
CA GLY A 59 -2.98 15.85 0.18
C GLY A 59 -3.42 16.27 -1.23
N ARG A 60 -3.23 15.40 -2.23
CA ARG A 60 -3.62 15.70 -3.63
C ARG A 60 -5.13 15.76 -3.81
N ILE A 61 -5.89 14.90 -3.15
CA ILE A 61 -7.36 14.94 -3.19
C ILE A 61 -7.89 16.20 -2.50
N SER A 62 -7.27 16.61 -1.39
CA SER A 62 -7.59 17.87 -0.72
C SER A 62 -7.33 19.07 -1.64
N ASN A 63 -6.18 19.09 -2.32
CA ASN A 63 -5.85 20.13 -3.30
C ASN A 63 -6.82 20.12 -4.50
N TYR A 64 -7.19 18.94 -5.01
CA TYR A 64 -8.19 18.82 -6.07
C TYR A 64 -9.53 19.47 -5.67
N ALA A 65 -9.99 19.23 -4.44
CA ALA A 65 -11.23 19.83 -3.93
C ALA A 65 -11.13 21.36 -3.81
N ILE A 66 -9.96 21.89 -3.42
CA ILE A 66 -9.69 23.33 -3.38
C ILE A 66 -9.70 23.92 -4.79
N ASP A 67 -8.97 23.28 -5.72
CA ASP A 67 -8.85 23.72 -7.10
C ASP A 67 -10.24 23.82 -7.74
N VAL A 68 -11.08 22.78 -7.61
CA VAL A 68 -12.47 22.74 -8.10
C VAL A 68 -13.30 23.94 -7.61
N ASN A 69 -13.09 24.39 -6.37
CA ASN A 69 -13.82 25.54 -5.84
C ASN A 69 -13.40 26.84 -6.56
N ASP A 70 -12.11 27.00 -6.85
CA ASP A 70 -11.58 28.14 -7.59
C ASP A 70 -11.94 28.11 -9.09
N LEU A 71 -12.16 26.91 -9.65
CA LEU A 71 -12.55 26.72 -11.06
C LEU A 71 -13.87 27.37 -11.44
N SER A 72 -14.79 27.51 -10.48
CA SER A 72 -16.08 28.18 -10.68
C SER A 72 -15.98 29.64 -11.12
N ARG A 73 -14.82 30.28 -10.90
CA ARG A 73 -14.57 31.70 -11.19
C ARG A 73 -13.90 31.95 -12.55
N ALA A 74 -13.29 30.93 -13.17
CA ALA A 74 -12.55 31.03 -14.43
C ALA A 74 -12.62 29.71 -15.25
N PRO A 75 -13.68 29.49 -16.05
CA PRO A 75 -14.03 28.18 -16.60
C PRO A 75 -13.04 27.59 -17.63
N ASP A 76 -12.40 28.42 -18.45
CA ASP A 76 -11.54 27.93 -19.53
C ASP A 76 -10.18 27.42 -19.02
N GLU A 77 -9.56 28.15 -18.09
CA GLU A 77 -8.33 27.70 -17.42
C GLU A 77 -8.61 26.54 -16.45
N ALA A 78 -9.83 26.47 -15.95
CA ALA A 78 -10.23 25.49 -14.97
C ALA A 78 -10.13 24.06 -15.49
N ARG A 79 -10.57 23.82 -16.72
CA ARG A 79 -10.56 22.49 -17.33
C ARG A 79 -9.15 21.91 -17.43
N VAL A 80 -8.17 22.72 -17.80
CA VAL A 80 -6.77 22.31 -17.92
C VAL A 80 -6.17 22.02 -16.54
N ARG A 81 -6.44 22.88 -15.55
CA ARG A 81 -6.00 22.66 -14.17
C ARG A 81 -6.59 21.38 -13.57
N MET A 82 -7.89 21.15 -13.76
CA MET A 82 -8.56 19.93 -13.29
C MET A 82 -7.97 18.68 -13.92
N ALA A 83 -7.77 18.66 -15.25
CA ALA A 83 -7.17 17.52 -15.94
C ALA A 83 -5.75 17.21 -15.42
N ASN A 84 -4.94 18.23 -15.15
CA ASN A 84 -3.61 18.07 -14.57
C ASN A 84 -3.67 17.51 -13.14
N ALA A 85 -4.59 18.01 -12.31
CA ALA A 85 -4.78 17.51 -10.95
C ALA A 85 -5.25 16.05 -10.95
N THR A 86 -6.18 15.69 -11.84
CA THR A 86 -6.63 14.31 -12.07
C THR A 86 -5.48 13.41 -12.47
N ALA A 87 -4.63 13.83 -13.42
CA ALA A 87 -3.46 13.07 -13.83
C ALA A 87 -2.47 12.81 -12.68
N GLN A 88 -2.26 13.80 -11.81
CA GLN A 88 -1.38 13.64 -10.64
C GLN A 88 -1.94 12.64 -9.62
N VAL A 89 -3.24 12.69 -9.33
CA VAL A 89 -3.89 11.71 -8.43
C VAL A 89 -3.82 10.31 -9.02
N MET A 90 -4.08 10.17 -10.32
CA MET A 90 -4.03 8.89 -11.03
C MET A 90 -2.62 8.28 -11.05
N ALA A 91 -1.57 9.12 -11.15
CA ALA A 91 -0.20 8.65 -11.06
C ALA A 91 0.13 8.05 -9.69
N ILE A 92 -0.43 8.60 -8.60
CA ILE A 92 -0.24 8.05 -7.25
C ILE A 92 -0.93 6.69 -7.12
N PHE A 93 -2.15 6.54 -7.65
CA PHE A 93 -2.81 5.24 -7.70
C PHE A 93 -1.99 4.20 -8.48
N GLU A 94 -1.36 4.59 -9.60
CA GLU A 94 -0.49 3.68 -10.35
C GLU A 94 0.76 3.27 -9.56
N LEU A 95 1.33 4.17 -8.76
CA LEU A 95 2.45 3.84 -7.88
C LEU A 95 2.03 2.91 -6.75
N LEU A 96 0.84 3.11 -6.16
CA LEU A 96 0.26 2.20 -5.16
C LEU A 96 0.03 0.81 -5.77
N ASP A 97 -0.61 0.72 -6.94
CA ASP A 97 -0.85 -0.55 -7.64
C ASP A 97 0.48 -1.30 -7.88
N LYS A 98 1.54 -0.61 -8.34
CA LYS A 98 2.87 -1.19 -8.53
C LYS A 98 3.53 -1.65 -7.22
N SER A 99 3.33 -0.92 -6.14
CA SER A 99 3.84 -1.29 -4.81
C SER A 99 3.20 -2.61 -4.35
N ILE A 100 1.86 -2.68 -4.41
CA ILE A 100 1.08 -3.86 -4.02
C ILE A 100 1.43 -5.07 -4.89
N GLU A 101 1.50 -4.89 -6.22
CA GLU A 101 1.95 -5.96 -7.13
C GLU A 101 3.37 -6.45 -6.81
N GLY A 102 4.28 -5.52 -6.49
CA GLY A 102 5.63 -5.85 -6.04
C GLY A 102 5.61 -6.73 -4.79
N GLN A 103 4.77 -6.39 -3.81
CA GLN A 103 4.64 -7.14 -2.58
C GLN A 103 4.02 -8.51 -2.78
N VAL A 104 2.93 -8.66 -3.56
CA VAL A 104 2.32 -9.97 -3.86
C VAL A 104 3.35 -10.96 -4.39
N ASN A 105 4.31 -10.48 -5.19
CA ASN A 105 5.37 -11.31 -5.76
C ASN A 105 6.44 -11.76 -4.74
N LEU A 106 6.58 -11.08 -3.60
CA LEU A 106 7.51 -11.41 -2.52
C LEU A 106 6.92 -12.40 -1.52
N LEU A 107 5.61 -12.63 -1.55
CA LEU A 107 4.90 -13.48 -0.59
C LEU A 107 4.99 -14.96 -1.00
N ASP A 108 5.38 -15.83 -0.06
CA ASP A 108 5.46 -17.27 -0.29
C ASP A 108 4.15 -18.01 0.05
N THR A 109 3.34 -17.48 0.97
CA THR A 109 2.11 -18.15 1.44
C THR A 109 0.85 -17.61 0.76
N ASP A 110 -0.10 -18.51 0.50
CA ASP A 110 -1.39 -18.15 -0.12
C ASP A 110 -2.22 -17.21 0.78
N GLU A 111 -2.09 -17.33 2.10
CA GLU A 111 -2.76 -16.45 3.07
C GLU A 111 -2.24 -15.02 3.00
N ALA A 112 -0.92 -14.83 2.90
CA ALA A 112 -0.34 -13.50 2.75
C ALA A 112 -0.72 -12.87 1.40
N LYS A 113 -0.70 -13.66 0.31
CA LYS A 113 -1.14 -13.20 -1.02
C LYS A 113 -2.60 -12.75 -1.03
N ASN A 114 -3.47 -13.45 -0.31
CA ASN A 114 -4.89 -13.08 -0.21
C ASN A 114 -5.10 -11.79 0.59
N ALA A 115 -4.33 -11.58 1.66
CA ALA A 115 -4.37 -10.33 2.41
C ALA A 115 -3.95 -9.14 1.53
N GLU A 116 -2.82 -9.26 0.84
CA GLU A 116 -2.31 -8.23 -0.07
C GLU A 116 -3.25 -7.96 -1.26
N ALA A 117 -3.86 -9.01 -1.83
CA ALA A 117 -4.85 -8.85 -2.88
C ALA A 117 -6.11 -8.10 -2.40
N THR A 118 -6.46 -8.22 -1.12
CA THR A 118 -7.56 -7.48 -0.51
C THR A 118 -7.22 -5.99 -0.39
N GLU A 119 -5.96 -5.67 -0.07
CA GLU A 119 -5.46 -4.30 -0.07
C GLU A 119 -5.52 -3.69 -1.48
N GLY A 120 -5.04 -4.41 -2.50
CA GLY A 120 -5.15 -4.01 -3.91
C GLY A 120 -6.60 -3.76 -4.35
N LEU A 121 -7.54 -4.57 -3.88
CA LEU A 121 -8.96 -4.35 -4.14
C LEU A 121 -9.47 -3.04 -3.50
N SER A 122 -8.99 -2.70 -2.31
CA SER A 122 -9.35 -1.46 -1.61
C SER A 122 -8.85 -0.23 -2.38
N VAL A 123 -7.60 -0.26 -2.87
CA VAL A 123 -6.99 0.78 -3.69
C VAL A 123 -7.70 0.92 -5.03
N ALA A 124 -8.02 -0.19 -5.70
CA ALA A 124 -8.80 -0.20 -6.92
C ALA A 124 -10.19 0.44 -6.73
N ARG A 125 -10.84 0.18 -5.58
CA ARG A 125 -12.12 0.81 -5.24
C ARG A 125 -11.97 2.32 -5.01
N MET A 126 -10.94 2.75 -4.28
CA MET A 126 -10.63 4.18 -4.10
C MET A 126 -10.40 4.89 -5.44
N ARG A 127 -9.62 4.28 -6.32
CA ARG A 127 -9.37 4.76 -7.69
C ARG A 127 -10.66 4.91 -8.48
N ALA A 128 -11.54 3.90 -8.43
CA ALA A 128 -12.83 3.95 -9.12
C ALA A 128 -13.74 5.07 -8.58
N MET A 129 -13.74 5.31 -7.27
CA MET A 129 -14.48 6.43 -6.65
C MET A 129 -13.96 7.78 -7.14
N PHE A 130 -12.63 7.96 -7.20
CA PHE A 130 -12.03 9.18 -7.71
C PHE A 130 -12.35 9.41 -9.20
N GLN A 131 -12.26 8.37 -10.03
CA GLN A 131 -12.65 8.47 -11.44
C GLN A 131 -14.12 8.84 -11.62
N ASN A 132 -14.99 8.36 -10.74
CA ASN A 132 -16.40 8.73 -10.76
C ASN A 132 -16.59 10.20 -10.35
N LEU A 133 -15.90 10.66 -9.31
CA LEU A 133 -15.86 12.07 -8.93
C LEU A 133 -15.45 12.96 -10.12
N ASP A 134 -14.34 12.64 -10.78
CA ASP A 134 -13.82 13.43 -11.90
C ASP A 134 -14.82 13.54 -13.06
N ARG A 135 -15.47 12.43 -13.44
CA ARG A 135 -16.53 12.43 -14.45
C ARG A 135 -17.74 13.26 -14.02
N GLN A 136 -18.15 13.19 -12.75
CA GLN A 136 -19.26 13.99 -12.22
C GLN A 136 -18.89 15.48 -12.20
N MET A 137 -17.68 15.84 -11.78
CA MET A 137 -17.18 17.23 -11.82
C MET A 137 -17.24 17.78 -13.23
N PHE A 138 -16.74 17.02 -14.20
CA PHE A 138 -16.78 17.41 -15.61
C PHE A 138 -18.22 17.58 -16.11
N SER A 139 -19.13 16.67 -15.76
CA SER A 139 -20.55 16.78 -16.12
C SER A 139 -21.22 18.00 -15.51
N VAL A 140 -20.87 18.39 -14.29
CA VAL A 140 -21.41 19.60 -13.65
C VAL A 140 -20.87 20.85 -14.35
N MET A 141 -19.59 20.88 -14.71
CA MET A 141 -18.99 21.98 -15.47
C MET A 141 -19.59 22.15 -16.87
N GLU A 142 -19.98 21.07 -17.53
CA GLU A 142 -20.60 21.12 -18.86
C GLU A 142 -22.11 21.42 -18.82
N SER A 143 -22.73 21.30 -17.65
CA SER A 143 -24.10 21.72 -17.48
C SER A 143 -24.16 23.24 -17.69
N LYS A 144 -25.00 23.72 -18.62
CA LYS A 144 -25.19 25.15 -18.90
C LYS A 144 -25.98 25.86 -17.79
N GLN A 145 -25.64 25.57 -16.54
CA GLN A 145 -26.19 26.16 -15.35
C GLN A 145 -25.50 27.49 -15.07
N ASP A 146 -26.18 28.32 -14.30
CA ASP A 146 -25.64 29.49 -13.65
C ASP A 146 -24.54 29.13 -12.64
N ALA A 147 -23.61 30.07 -12.41
CA ALA A 147 -22.39 29.82 -11.66
C ALA A 147 -22.66 29.34 -10.22
N ASP A 148 -23.66 29.92 -9.54
CA ASP A 148 -24.02 29.56 -8.17
C ASP A 148 -24.54 28.12 -8.08
N ASN A 149 -25.36 27.69 -9.05
CA ASN A 149 -25.86 26.32 -9.12
C ASN A 149 -24.74 25.33 -9.45
N THR A 150 -23.81 25.71 -10.32
CA THR A 150 -22.62 24.93 -10.66
C THR A 150 -21.77 24.68 -9.40
N ILE A 151 -21.46 25.73 -8.64
CA ILE A 151 -20.70 25.66 -7.37
C ILE A 151 -21.41 24.77 -6.36
N ALA A 152 -22.72 24.98 -6.15
CA ALA A 152 -23.50 24.20 -5.20
C ALA A 152 -23.52 22.70 -5.55
N ASN A 153 -23.60 22.38 -6.85
CA ASN A 153 -23.58 21.01 -7.34
C ASN A 153 -22.18 20.37 -7.22
N MET A 154 -21.12 21.10 -7.54
CA MET A 154 -19.74 20.64 -7.33
C MET A 154 -19.47 20.28 -5.87
N LYS A 155 -19.84 21.19 -4.96
CA LYS A 155 -19.70 20.98 -3.52
C LYS A 155 -20.46 19.73 -3.07
N ARG A 156 -21.71 19.55 -3.52
CA ARG A 156 -22.52 18.38 -3.15
C ARG A 156 -21.84 17.07 -3.56
N VAL A 157 -21.29 17.01 -4.78
CA VAL A 157 -20.59 15.81 -5.25
C VAL A 157 -19.30 15.58 -4.47
N LEU A 158 -18.53 16.63 -4.16
CA LEU A 158 -17.34 16.54 -3.30
C LEU A 158 -17.68 16.05 -1.89
N ASP A 159 -18.77 16.54 -1.29
CA ASP A 159 -19.23 16.11 0.03
C ASP A 159 -19.59 14.61 0.02
N VAL A 160 -20.34 14.15 -0.97
CA VAL A 160 -20.71 12.73 -1.13
C VAL A 160 -19.46 11.86 -1.35
N PHE A 161 -18.52 12.33 -2.17
CA PHE A 161 -17.25 11.66 -2.36
C PHE A 161 -16.46 11.55 -1.04
N GLY A 162 -16.32 12.66 -0.31
CA GLY A 162 -15.57 12.71 0.94
C GLY A 162 -16.15 11.79 2.02
N LEU A 163 -17.47 11.66 2.08
CA LEU A 163 -18.16 10.74 3.00
C LEU A 163 -17.81 9.27 2.76
N GLY A 164 -17.58 8.87 1.51
CA GLY A 164 -17.21 7.50 1.17
C GLY A 164 -15.70 7.26 1.15
N PHE A 165 -14.93 8.24 0.65
CA PHE A 165 -13.50 8.10 0.43
C PHE A 165 -12.70 8.20 1.74
N SER A 166 -13.04 9.15 2.62
CA SER A 166 -12.26 9.41 3.83
C SER A 166 -12.16 8.19 4.78
N PRO A 167 -13.24 7.44 5.06
CA PRO A 167 -13.15 6.23 5.88
C PRO A 167 -12.27 5.15 5.24
N MET A 168 -12.33 4.99 3.92
CA MET A 168 -11.51 4.01 3.21
C MET A 168 -10.03 4.36 3.26
N LEU A 169 -9.69 5.62 3.04
CA LEU A 169 -8.32 6.10 3.16
C LEU A 169 -7.80 5.96 4.60
N ALA A 170 -8.61 6.31 5.59
CA ALA A 170 -8.24 6.16 7.00
C ALA A 170 -7.98 4.70 7.37
N GLN A 171 -8.81 3.77 6.88
CA GLN A 171 -8.60 2.35 7.08
C GLN A 171 -7.29 1.88 6.42
N ALA A 172 -7.06 2.22 5.15
CA ALA A 172 -5.84 1.85 4.46
C ALA A 172 -4.58 2.39 5.16
N VAL A 173 -4.63 3.63 5.66
CA VAL A 173 -3.52 4.21 6.45
C VAL A 173 -3.31 3.47 7.77
N GLU A 174 -4.36 3.09 8.47
CA GLU A 174 -4.24 2.34 9.73
C GLU A 174 -3.74 0.92 9.51
N ASP A 175 -4.22 0.24 8.46
CA ASP A 175 -3.77 -1.09 8.06
C ASP A 175 -2.26 -1.06 7.81
N GLU A 176 -1.78 -0.16 6.95
CA GLU A 176 -0.35 -0.01 6.67
C GLU A 176 0.47 0.41 7.90
N ARG A 177 -0.09 1.27 8.75
CA ARG A 177 0.59 1.72 9.97
C ARG A 177 0.78 0.57 10.95
N SER A 178 -0.19 -0.33 11.04
CA SER A 178 -0.12 -1.51 11.90
C SER A 178 0.96 -2.50 11.46
N GLU A 179 1.35 -2.48 10.19
CA GLU A 179 2.42 -3.33 9.65
C GLU A 179 3.83 -2.77 9.90
N VAL A 180 3.93 -1.44 10.10
CA VAL A 180 5.21 -0.76 10.37
C VAL A 180 5.59 -0.75 11.86
N THR A 181 4.61 -0.89 12.77
CA THR A 181 4.80 -0.88 14.24
C THR A 181 4.99 -2.27 14.83
#